data_AF-A0AAP8YZV1-F1
#
_entry.id   AF-A0AAP8YZV1-F1
#
_cell.length_a   1.000
_cell.length_b   1.000
_cell.length_c   1.000
_cell.angle_alpha   90.00
_cell.angle_beta   90.00
_cell.angle_gamma   90.00
#
_symmetry.space_group_name_H-M   'P 1'
#
loop_
_entity.id
_entity.type
_entity.pdbx_description
1 polymer ?
#
loop_
_entity_poly.entity_id
_entity_poly.type
_entity_poly.pdbx_seq_one_letter_code
_entity_poly.pdbx_strand_id
1 'polypeptide(L)'
;MSALRKPIPEDDFLETEAGQEWLTESVDDLLYRRHVEAPNPVGRSKVLVNADHLPAALADHMAANPDPDRSIEKILIELICRGDGGVLHKWAVEAVGGDPLVVRRLAGDLVAVHANEYRDAKRESDRVERECGF
;
A
#
# COMPACT_ATOMS: atom_id res chain seq x y z
N MET A 1 1.34 -9.80 -45.65
CA MET A 1 1.59 -10.41 -44.33
C MET A 1 2.22 -9.37 -43.41
N SER A 2 1.40 -8.49 -42.82
CA SER A 2 1.89 -7.58 -41.77
C SER A 2 1.82 -8.31 -40.44
N ALA A 3 2.98 -8.67 -39.90
CA ALA A 3 3.08 -9.06 -38.51
C ALA A 3 2.67 -7.86 -37.66
N LEU A 4 1.48 -7.93 -37.06
CA LEU A 4 1.10 -7.11 -35.92
C LEU A 4 2.21 -7.29 -34.88
N ARG A 5 3.11 -6.30 -34.75
CA ARG A 5 3.95 -6.19 -33.57
C ARG A 5 2.98 -6.14 -32.40
N LYS A 6 2.95 -7.20 -31.60
CA LYS A 6 2.29 -7.16 -30.29
C LYS A 6 2.85 -5.92 -29.58
N PRO A 7 2.01 -5.05 -28.99
CA PRO A 7 2.53 -4.07 -28.06
C PRO A 7 3.32 -4.87 -27.01
N ILE A 8 4.59 -4.54 -26.86
CA ILE A 8 5.39 -5.01 -25.73
C ILE A 8 4.55 -4.60 -24.50
N PRO A 9 4.18 -5.54 -23.60
CA PRO A 9 3.54 -5.13 -22.35
C PRO A 9 4.43 -4.06 -21.76
N GLU A 10 3.89 -2.87 -21.45
CA GLU A 10 4.65 -1.93 -20.65
C GLU A 10 5.12 -2.71 -19.43
N ASP A 11 6.43 -2.74 -19.18
CA ASP A 11 7.02 -3.43 -18.04
C ASP A 11 6.17 -3.13 -16.80
N ASP A 12 5.79 -4.19 -16.07
CA ASP A 12 5.02 -4.03 -14.84
C ASP A 12 5.79 -3.03 -13.97
N PHE A 13 5.15 -1.97 -13.51
CA PHE A 13 5.84 -0.91 -12.78
C PHE A 13 6.64 -1.49 -11.61
N LEU A 14 6.08 -2.52 -10.96
CA LEU A 14 6.70 -3.22 -9.85
C LEU A 14 7.91 -4.05 -10.26
N GLU A 15 8.13 -4.37 -11.53
CA GLU A 15 9.37 -5.03 -11.99
C GLU A 15 10.54 -4.05 -12.13
N THR A 16 10.30 -2.74 -11.98
CA THR A 16 11.34 -1.70 -12.04
C THR A 16 11.88 -1.34 -10.66
N GLU A 17 13.13 -0.85 -10.60
CA GLU A 17 13.75 -0.35 -9.35
C GLU A 17 12.91 0.75 -8.71
N ALA A 18 12.46 1.73 -9.51
CA ALA A 18 11.61 2.82 -9.05
C ALA A 18 10.25 2.33 -8.51
N GLY A 19 9.68 1.29 -9.10
CA GLY A 19 8.43 0.70 -8.60
C GLY A 19 8.62 -0.07 -7.29
N GLN A 20 9.76 -0.75 -7.12
CA GLN A 20 10.09 -1.42 -5.86
C GLN A 20 10.40 -0.44 -4.73
N GLU A 21 11.10 0.66 -5.04
CA GLU A 21 11.33 1.77 -4.10
C GLU A 21 10.01 2.39 -3.66
N TRP A 22 9.15 2.77 -4.62
CA TRP A 22 7.81 3.30 -4.34
C TRP A 22 6.96 2.34 -3.49
N LEU A 23 6.97 1.04 -3.81
CA LEU A 23 6.22 0.04 -3.04
C LEU A 23 6.72 -0.03 -1.60
N THR A 24 8.05 0.00 -1.40
CA THR A 24 8.67 -0.06 -0.07
C THR A 24 8.30 1.16 0.77
N GLU A 25 8.41 2.37 0.20
CA GLU A 25 8.04 3.62 0.88
C GLU A 25 6.55 3.66 1.21
N SER A 26 5.70 3.25 0.27
CA SER A 26 4.24 3.22 0.44
C SER A 26 3.80 2.22 1.51
N VAL A 27 4.46 1.07 1.60
CA VAL A 27 4.24 0.10 2.67
C VAL A 27 4.61 0.72 4.02
N ASP A 28 5.77 1.36 4.11
CA ASP A 28 6.20 2.03 5.33
C ASP A 28 5.21 3.14 5.73
N ASP A 29 4.73 3.96 4.79
CA ASP A 29 3.70 4.96 5.05
C ASP A 29 2.42 4.35 5.65
N LEU A 30 1.91 3.24 5.11
CA LEU A 30 0.75 2.55 5.69
C LEU A 30 1.03 2.03 7.10
N LEU A 31 2.22 1.48 7.33
CA LEU A 31 2.63 1.03 8.67
C LEU A 31 2.69 2.19 9.68
N TYR A 32 2.97 3.41 9.20
CA TYR A 32 2.94 4.65 9.98
C TYR A 32 1.57 5.35 10.00
N ARG A 33 0.49 4.68 9.57
CA ARG A 33 -0.89 5.24 9.51
C ARG A 33 -0.99 6.48 8.60
N ARG A 34 -0.16 6.57 7.56
CA ARG A 34 -0.24 7.59 6.50
C ARG A 34 -0.99 7.05 5.29
N HIS A 35 -1.52 7.98 4.50
CA HIS A 35 -2.12 7.65 3.21
C HIS A 35 -1.04 7.39 2.17
N VAL A 36 -1.30 6.46 1.26
CA VAL A 36 -0.51 6.33 0.04
C VAL A 36 -1.18 7.18 -1.02
N GLU A 37 -0.43 8.10 -1.61
CA GLU A 37 -0.95 9.09 -2.56
C GLU A 37 -0.25 8.99 -3.91
N ALA A 38 -0.99 9.29 -4.97
CA ALA A 38 -0.46 9.57 -6.30
C ALA A 38 -0.32 11.08 -6.49
N PRO A 39 0.76 11.55 -7.14
CA PRO A 39 0.91 12.95 -7.49
C PRO A 39 -0.18 13.41 -8.46
N ASN A 40 -0.50 14.70 -8.43
CA ASN A 40 -1.46 15.31 -9.33
C ASN A 40 -0.87 16.58 -9.94
N PRO A 41 -0.68 16.66 -11.27
CA PRO A 41 -0.05 17.80 -11.94
C PRO A 41 -0.76 19.15 -11.72
N VAL A 42 -2.06 19.13 -11.44
CA VAL A 42 -2.91 20.34 -11.43
C VAL A 42 -3.51 20.63 -10.06
N GLY A 43 -3.04 19.98 -9.00
CA GLY A 43 -3.61 20.19 -7.67
C GLY A 43 -3.09 19.23 -6.61
N ARG A 44 -3.95 18.94 -5.62
CA ARG A 44 -3.60 18.05 -4.51
C ARG A 44 -3.45 16.61 -4.99
N SER A 45 -2.54 15.89 -4.35
CA SER A 45 -2.35 14.46 -4.53
C SER A 45 -3.67 13.69 -4.39
N LYS A 46 -3.78 12.58 -5.11
CA LYS A 46 -4.92 11.67 -5.03
C LYS A 46 -4.59 10.55 -4.04
N VAL A 47 -5.43 10.34 -3.03
CA VAL A 47 -5.28 9.19 -2.13
C VAL A 47 -5.58 7.90 -2.91
N LEU A 48 -4.60 6.99 -2.96
CA LEU A 48 -4.71 5.65 -3.52
C LEU A 48 -5.16 4.66 -2.44
N VAL A 49 -4.45 4.67 -1.30
CA VAL A 49 -4.75 3.80 -0.16
C VAL A 49 -4.92 4.66 1.09
N ASN A 50 -6.07 4.57 1.73
CA ASN A 50 -6.32 5.21 3.01
C ASN A 50 -5.59 4.44 4.15
N ALA A 51 -5.16 5.15 5.18
CA ALA A 51 -4.50 4.61 6.36
C ALA A 51 -5.36 3.58 7.12
N ASP A 52 -6.68 3.62 6.95
CA ASP A 52 -7.61 2.69 7.59
C ASP A 52 -7.78 1.36 6.82
N HIS A 53 -7.27 1.26 5.57
CA HIS A 53 -7.37 0.01 4.80
C HIS A 53 -6.50 -1.12 5.38
N LEU A 54 -5.31 -0.81 5.92
CA LEU A 54 -4.45 -1.81 6.53
C LEU A 54 -5.07 -2.43 7.79
N PRO A 55 -5.62 -1.64 8.75
CA PRO A 55 -6.44 -2.16 9.83
C PRO A 55 -7.59 -3.09 9.39
N ALA A 56 -8.33 -2.70 8.34
CA ALA A 56 -9.43 -3.52 7.83
C ALA A 56 -8.93 -4.86 7.26
N ALA A 57 -7.86 -4.84 6.47
CA ALA A 57 -7.25 -6.05 5.91
C ALA A 57 -6.69 -6.99 7.00
N LEU A 58 -6.13 -6.43 8.07
CA LEU A 58 -5.70 -7.20 9.24
C LEU A 58 -6.89 -7.89 9.92
N ALA A 59 -7.98 -7.17 10.14
CA ALA A 59 -9.19 -7.74 10.74
C ALA A 59 -9.76 -8.89 9.90
N ASP A 60 -9.82 -8.71 8.57
CA ASP A 60 -10.28 -9.75 7.64
C ASP A 60 -9.37 -10.98 7.64
N HIS A 61 -8.04 -10.77 7.62
CA HIS A 61 -7.06 -11.85 7.68
C HIS A 61 -7.22 -12.69 8.95
N MET A 62 -7.40 -12.03 10.10
CA MET A 62 -7.56 -12.69 11.40
C MET A 62 -8.91 -13.41 11.51
N ALA A 63 -9.98 -12.84 10.95
CA ALA A 63 -11.28 -13.52 10.89
C ALA A 63 -11.23 -14.80 10.05
N ALA A 64 -10.44 -14.81 8.97
CA ALA A 64 -10.22 -15.97 8.13
C ALA A 64 -9.29 -17.02 8.76
N ASN A 65 -8.43 -16.62 9.70
CA ASN A 65 -7.45 -17.48 10.38
C ASN A 65 -7.59 -17.38 11.90
N PRO A 66 -8.70 -17.88 12.48
CA PRO A 66 -8.95 -17.74 13.91
C PRO A 66 -7.95 -18.54 14.74
N ASP A 67 -7.20 -17.87 15.61
CA ASP A 67 -6.37 -18.51 16.62
C ASP A 67 -7.17 -18.69 17.94
N PRO A 68 -7.47 -19.94 18.35
CA PRO A 68 -8.26 -20.21 19.56
C PRO A 68 -7.59 -19.76 20.87
N ASP A 69 -6.28 -19.52 20.89
CA ASP A 69 -5.56 -19.11 22.09
C ASP A 69 -5.53 -17.58 22.29
N ARG A 70 -6.06 -16.79 21.35
CA ARG A 70 -5.80 -15.35 21.28
C ARG A 70 -7.04 -14.46 21.28
N SER A 71 -7.86 -14.60 22.32
CA SER A 71 -8.98 -13.69 22.65
C SER A 71 -8.60 -12.18 22.67
N ILE A 72 -7.31 -11.87 22.88
CA ILE A 72 -6.71 -10.52 22.87
C ILE A 72 -6.74 -9.86 21.48
N GLU A 73 -6.76 -10.65 20.42
CA GLU A 73 -6.69 -10.18 19.03
C GLU A 73 -7.89 -9.31 18.63
N LYS A 74 -9.09 -9.63 19.12
CA LYS A 74 -10.28 -8.78 18.96
C LYS A 74 -10.15 -7.43 19.69
N ILE A 75 -9.48 -7.41 20.84
CA ILE A 75 -9.25 -6.19 21.64
C ILE A 75 -8.20 -5.30 20.96
N LEU A 76 -7.20 -5.90 20.32
CA LEU A 76 -6.15 -5.18 19.57
C LEU A 76 -6.68 -4.57 18.28
N ILE A 77 -7.56 -5.25 17.53
CA ILE A 77 -8.28 -4.66 16.38
C ILE A 77 -9.06 -3.40 16.82
N GLU A 78 -9.77 -3.48 17.93
CA GLU A 78 -10.55 -2.36 18.48
C GLU A 78 -9.66 -1.17 18.88
N LEU A 79 -8.46 -1.44 19.40
CA LEU A 79 -7.46 -0.42 19.75
C LEU A 79 -6.77 0.15 18.50
N ILE A 80 -6.56 -0.68 17.46
CA ILE A 80 -5.99 -0.26 16.18
C ILE A 80 -6.90 0.76 15.50
N CYS A 81 -8.21 0.50 15.52
CA CYS A 81 -9.24 1.44 15.07
C CYS A 81 -9.23 2.77 15.85
N ARG A 82 -8.70 2.82 17.08
CA ARG A 82 -8.67 4.02 17.94
C ARG A 82 -7.45 4.94 17.76
N GLY A 83 -6.43 4.55 17.00
CA GLY A 83 -5.44 5.49 16.46
C GLY A 83 -4.24 5.87 17.32
N ASP A 84 -3.77 5.01 18.22
CA ASP A 84 -2.60 5.34 19.06
C ASP A 84 -1.25 4.94 18.41
N GLY A 85 -0.61 5.93 17.78
CA GLY A 85 0.35 5.85 16.66
C GLY A 85 1.73 5.18 16.82
N GLY A 86 1.98 4.34 17.81
CA GLY A 86 3.32 3.72 17.99
C GLY A 86 3.33 2.25 18.41
N VAL A 87 2.32 1.82 19.17
CA VAL A 87 2.20 0.43 19.66
C VAL A 87 1.48 -0.46 18.64
N LEU A 88 0.83 0.16 17.66
CA LEU A 88 0.06 -0.45 16.58
C LEU A 88 0.83 -1.51 15.80
N HIS A 89 2.06 -1.23 15.36
CA HIS A 89 2.81 -2.20 14.55
C HIS A 89 3.14 -3.44 15.39
N LYS A 90 3.65 -3.26 16.61
CA LYS A 90 3.96 -4.37 17.51
C LYS A 90 2.72 -5.21 17.83
N TRP A 91 1.59 -4.56 18.10
CA TRP A 91 0.32 -5.24 18.35
C TRP A 91 -0.25 -5.92 17.11
N ALA A 92 -0.12 -5.32 15.92
CA ALA A 92 -0.52 -5.96 14.67
C ALA A 92 0.30 -7.23 14.42
N VAL A 93 1.61 -7.19 14.67
CA VAL A 93 2.49 -8.37 14.61
C VAL A 93 2.04 -9.42 15.61
N GLU A 94 1.84 -9.04 16.87
CA GLU A 94 1.31 -9.93 17.90
C GLU A 94 -0.08 -10.47 17.56
N ALA A 95 -0.89 -9.77 16.75
CA ALA A 95 -2.23 -10.16 16.36
C ALA A 95 -2.31 -11.07 15.12
N VAL A 96 -1.21 -11.21 14.36
CA VAL A 96 -1.14 -12.09 13.18
C VAL A 96 -0.22 -13.29 13.41
N GLY A 97 -0.22 -13.83 14.62
CA GLY A 97 0.65 -14.97 14.96
C GLY A 97 2.05 -14.59 15.44
N GLY A 98 2.41 -13.30 15.50
CA GLY A 98 3.77 -12.85 15.84
C GLY A 98 4.71 -12.75 14.64
N ASP A 99 4.20 -12.92 13.42
CA ASP A 99 5.00 -12.81 12.19
C ASP A 99 4.93 -11.38 11.60
N PRO A 100 6.01 -10.59 11.69
CA PRO A 100 6.03 -9.24 11.14
C PRO A 100 5.94 -9.19 9.61
N LEU A 101 6.26 -10.29 8.92
CA LEU A 101 6.18 -10.36 7.46
C LEU A 101 4.74 -10.41 6.96
N VAL A 102 3.81 -10.95 7.74
CA VAL A 102 2.38 -11.00 7.36
C VAL A 102 1.80 -9.59 7.26
N VAL A 103 2.08 -8.72 8.24
CA VAL A 103 1.61 -7.32 8.23
C VAL A 103 2.18 -6.56 7.03
N ARG A 104 3.48 -6.70 6.78
CA ARG A 104 4.15 -6.08 5.62
C ARG A 104 3.61 -6.60 4.29
N ARG A 105 3.35 -7.90 4.20
CA ARG A 105 2.76 -8.50 2.99
C ARG A 105 1.36 -7.96 2.72
N LEU A 106 0.50 -7.90 3.74
CA LEU A 106 -0.86 -7.34 3.59
C LEU A 106 -0.82 -5.87 3.14
N ALA A 107 0.08 -5.06 3.71
CA ALA A 107 0.31 -3.69 3.26
C ALA A 107 0.82 -3.65 1.80
N GLY A 108 1.75 -4.54 1.44
CA GLY A 108 2.27 -4.65 0.08
C GLY A 108 1.18 -5.02 -0.93
N ASP A 109 0.33 -5.99 -0.60
CA ASP A 109 -0.79 -6.43 -1.44
C ASP A 109 -1.80 -5.28 -1.65
N LEU A 110 -2.09 -4.49 -0.61
CA LEU A 110 -2.96 -3.31 -0.70
C LEU A 110 -2.39 -2.20 -1.60
N VAL A 111 -1.07 -2.02 -1.61
CA VAL A 111 -0.42 -0.97 -2.42
C VAL A 111 -0.21 -1.43 -3.86
N ALA A 112 0.21 -2.69 -4.05
CA ALA A 112 0.62 -3.23 -5.35
C ALA A 112 -0.48 -3.10 -6.41
N VAL A 113 -1.75 -3.22 -6.03
CA VAL A 113 -2.88 -3.07 -6.96
C VAL A 113 -2.99 -1.66 -7.58
N HIS A 114 -2.37 -0.66 -6.97
CA HIS A 114 -2.35 0.74 -7.43
C HIS A 114 -1.06 1.14 -8.17
N ALA A 115 -0.13 0.20 -8.39
CA ALA A 115 1.17 0.49 -8.99
C ALA A 115 1.08 1.19 -10.35
N ASN A 116 0.23 0.69 -11.25
CA ASN A 116 0.05 1.29 -12.57
C ASN A 116 -0.63 2.66 -12.49
N GLU A 117 -1.57 2.84 -11.55
CA GLU A 117 -2.22 4.12 -11.33
C GLU A 117 -1.25 5.19 -10.83
N TYR A 118 -0.38 4.83 -9.87
CA TYR A 118 0.69 5.71 -9.41
C TYR A 118 1.66 6.05 -10.55
N ARG A 119 2.12 5.05 -11.29
CA ARG A 119 3.05 5.23 -12.42
C ARG A 119 2.50 6.21 -13.44
N ASP A 120 1.25 6.05 -13.84
CA ASP A 120 0.63 6.88 -14.86
C ASP A 120 0.45 8.32 -14.36
N ALA A 121 0.04 8.48 -13.09
CA ALA A 121 -0.05 9.78 -12.44
C ALA A 121 1.32 10.49 -12.32
N LYS A 122 2.38 9.74 -11.97
CA LYS A 122 3.75 10.25 -11.88
C LYS A 122 4.29 10.67 -13.24
N ARG A 123 4.10 9.84 -14.28
CA ARG A 123 4.48 10.16 -15.66
C ARG A 123 3.81 11.44 -16.16
N GLU A 124 2.52 11.60 -15.89
CA GLU A 124 1.78 12.81 -16.25
C GLU A 124 2.30 14.03 -15.48
N SER A 125 2.51 13.90 -14.16
CA SER A 125 3.09 14.97 -13.33
C SER A 125 4.44 15.43 -13.88
N ASP A 126 5.35 14.49 -14.15
CA ASP A 126 6.68 14.78 -14.68
C ASP A 126 6.65 15.39 -16.09
N ARG A 127 5.61 15.08 -16.89
CA ARG A 127 5.41 15.70 -18.20
C ARG A 127 5.01 17.17 -18.04
N VAL A 128 4.04 17.45 -17.18
CA VAL A 128 3.56 18.82 -16.93
C VAL A 128 4.67 19.68 -16.33
N GLU A 129 5.46 19.14 -15.38
CA GLU A 129 6.64 19.85 -14.85
C GLU A 129 7.63 20.22 -15.94
N ARG A 130 7.93 19.31 -16.87
CA ARG A 130 8.82 19.57 -18.01
C ARG A 130 8.25 20.61 -19.00
N GLU A 131 6.95 20.62 -19.23
CA GLU A 131 6.29 21.53 -20.17
C GLU A 131 6.10 22.93 -19.58
N CYS A 132 5.88 23.03 -18.27
CA CYS A 132 5.57 24.30 -17.59
C CYS A 132 6.78 24.92 -16.86
N GLY A 133 7.86 24.18 -16.64
CA GLY A 133 9.15 24.69 -16.17
C GLY A 133 9.14 25.31 -14.76
N PHE A 134 8.34 24.75 -13.84
CA PHE A 134 8.34 25.17 -12.44
C PHE A 134 9.63 24.81 -11.71
#